data_AF-A0A7W1VZ74-F1
#
_entry.id   AF-A0A7W1VZ74-F1
#
_cell.length_a   1.000
_cell.length_b   1.000
_cell.length_c   1.000
_cell.angle_alpha   90.00
_cell.angle_beta   90.00
_cell.angle_gamma   90.00
#
_symmetry.space_group_name_H-M   'P 1'
#
loop_
_entity.id
_entity.type
_entity.pdbx_description
1 polymer ?
#
loop_
_entity_poly.entity_id
_entity_poly.type
_entity_poly.pdbx_seq_one_letter_code
_entity_poly.pdbx_strand_id
1 'polypeptide(L)'
;MISPCIRAQNQYAFSAKHTYYTPKKSSTAQKDKLTLQSVLQDLNRIKGVFFLYTQECIGNKMVNPVEDLKEDIETILDNILANSGLKYKKIKSNTFVIIAEDEKLHPGKEYKVESLSSEATIKVADPVKGRILSSDGTALSGVSVSVKGTRRGTATNNNGDFIIDVNKGETLVISYVGYQSQEYIVNNNNSDAISISLTPSSAQISEVVVTALGIRRERRSLGYSVSEVKGSELTQAREINVGNSLVGRVAGLNVNSVAGGPGASTNIVIRGISSLSSTNQPLYVINGIPVENKTNGQLGTQYDNGVDRGDAIGNINPDDIETISVLKGAAASALYGYRAKAGVILITTKSARGNGVDFNSNYVAEKIVDPTDWQYVYGQGSNNIKPTDQNAAFQSGQSSWGGKLDGSNVIQFDGVSRPYVAQKDNLKNFYRTGSTFTNTVALNQTFTGGNIRFSASDLSNNAVIPNSGLDRQSFNLTGIFNPIAKLTVDARANYILEQAKNRPFLSDGP
;
A
#
# COMPACT_ATOMS: atom_id res chain seq x y z
N MET A 1 -17.82 -10.17 38.71
CA MET A 1 -17.81 -10.01 37.24
C MET A 1 -17.52 -8.54 36.96
N ILE A 2 -16.36 -8.24 36.38
CA ILE A 2 -15.93 -6.86 36.08
C ILE A 2 -16.36 -6.56 34.64
N SER A 3 -16.95 -5.39 34.41
CA SER A 3 -17.45 -4.96 33.10
C SER A 3 -16.33 -4.98 32.04
N PRO A 4 -16.59 -5.36 30.77
CA PRO A 4 -15.55 -5.52 29.74
C PRO A 4 -14.77 -4.23 29.44
N CYS A 5 -15.35 -3.06 29.70
CA CYS A 5 -14.81 -1.74 29.35
C CYS A 5 -13.45 -1.38 29.98
N ILE A 6 -12.92 -2.15 30.95
CA ILE A 6 -11.63 -1.87 31.61
C ILE A 6 -10.43 -2.63 30.98
N ARG A 7 -10.63 -3.56 30.03
CA ARG A 7 -9.52 -4.30 29.40
C ARG A 7 -9.24 -3.88 27.96
N ALA A 8 -8.74 -2.65 27.77
CA ALA A 8 -7.79 -2.26 26.72
C ALA A 8 -7.73 -0.74 26.64
N GLN A 9 -6.60 -0.13 27.03
CA GLN A 9 -6.33 1.25 26.64
C GLN A 9 -5.81 1.29 25.20
N ASN A 10 -6.72 1.29 24.22
CA ASN A 10 -6.39 1.79 22.89
C ASN A 10 -6.61 3.29 22.89
N GLN A 11 -5.53 4.07 22.99
CA GLN A 11 -5.58 5.53 22.84
C GLN A 11 -5.71 5.88 21.35
N TYR A 12 -6.89 6.29 20.90
CA TYR A 12 -7.07 6.93 19.60
C TYR A 12 -7.15 8.44 19.79
N ALA A 13 -6.02 9.14 19.70
CA ALA A 13 -5.98 10.59 19.56
C ALA A 13 -5.86 10.94 18.08
N PHE A 14 -6.97 11.30 17.43
CA PHE A 14 -6.95 11.75 16.04
C PHE A 14 -6.83 13.27 15.97
N SER A 15 -5.75 13.79 15.39
CA SER A 15 -5.53 15.20 15.11
C SER A 15 -5.67 15.44 13.61
N ALA A 16 -6.72 16.15 13.19
CA ALA A 16 -6.92 16.55 11.80
C ALA A 16 -6.47 18.00 11.59
N LYS A 17 -5.62 18.25 10.58
CA LYS A 17 -5.30 19.61 10.12
C LYS A 17 -6.57 20.27 9.57
N HIS A 18 -6.80 21.54 9.91
CA HIS A 18 -7.91 22.35 9.42
C HIS A 18 -7.84 22.53 7.90
N THR A 19 -8.79 21.93 7.18
CA THR A 19 -9.15 22.33 5.82
C THR A 19 -10.59 22.82 5.85
N TYR A 20 -10.80 24.06 5.42
CA TYR A 20 -12.11 24.70 5.35
C TYR A 20 -13.03 23.93 4.40
N TYR A 21 -14.16 23.42 4.91
CA TYR A 21 -15.21 22.79 4.12
C TYR A 21 -16.44 23.69 4.08
N THR A 22 -16.93 23.98 2.88
CA THR A 22 -18.21 24.68 2.65
C THR A 22 -19.35 23.65 2.64
N PRO A 23 -20.37 23.77 3.52
CA PRO A 23 -21.42 22.77 3.58
C PRO A 23 -22.35 22.88 2.35
N LYS A 24 -22.53 21.76 1.64
CA LYS A 24 -23.67 21.58 0.73
C LYS A 24 -24.95 21.52 1.56
N LYS A 25 -25.88 22.44 1.31
CA LYS A 25 -27.28 22.30 1.75
C LYS A 25 -27.88 21.08 1.05
N SER A 26 -28.22 20.05 1.83
CA SER A 26 -29.12 18.98 1.38
C SER A 26 -30.51 19.26 1.94
N SER A 27 -31.47 19.39 1.04
CA SER A 27 -32.89 19.50 1.32
C SER A 27 -33.47 18.17 1.82
N THR A 28 -34.35 18.26 2.83
CA THR A 28 -35.38 17.26 3.23
C THR A 28 -34.86 15.85 3.58
N ALA A 29 -34.58 15.65 4.87
CA ALA A 29 -34.07 14.41 5.46
C ALA A 29 -35.19 13.46 5.93
N GLN A 30 -35.12 12.21 5.46
CA GLN A 30 -35.53 11.03 6.22
C GLN A 30 -34.33 10.72 7.14
N LYS A 31 -34.53 10.76 8.46
CA LYS A 31 -33.45 10.66 9.46
C LYS A 31 -32.97 9.21 9.61
N ASP A 32 -32.00 8.81 8.78
CA ASP A 32 -31.28 7.55 9.00
C ASP A 32 -30.34 7.68 10.21
N LYS A 33 -30.34 6.68 11.09
CA LYS A 33 -29.41 6.63 12.23
C LYS A 33 -27.97 6.45 11.72
N LEU A 34 -27.01 7.08 12.39
CA LEU A 34 -25.57 6.99 12.07
C LEU A 34 -24.83 6.23 13.18
N THR A 35 -23.63 5.70 12.89
CA THR A 35 -22.83 5.08 13.94
C THR A 35 -22.28 6.15 14.89
N LEU A 36 -22.26 5.88 16.19
CA LEU A 36 -21.72 6.81 17.19
C LEU A 36 -20.25 7.14 16.88
N GLN A 37 -19.50 6.18 16.35
CA GLN A 37 -18.12 6.40 15.90
C GLN A 37 -18.01 7.45 14.79
N SER A 38 -18.86 7.41 13.77
CA SER A 38 -18.79 8.41 12.67
C SER A 38 -19.16 9.80 13.17
N VAL A 39 -20.17 9.89 14.04
CA VAL A 39 -20.60 11.17 14.62
C VAL A 39 -19.50 11.80 15.49
N LEU A 40 -18.81 11.00 16.31
CA LEU A 40 -17.69 11.50 17.13
C LEU A 40 -16.48 11.93 16.30
N GLN A 41 -16.21 11.25 15.18
CA GLN A 41 -15.17 11.65 14.23
C GLN A 41 -15.49 12.97 13.54
N ASP A 42 -16.75 13.17 13.15
CA ASP A 42 -17.20 14.43 12.57
C ASP A 42 -17.13 15.59 13.57
N LEU A 43 -17.54 15.36 14.82
CA LEU A 43 -17.42 16.35 15.88
C LEU A 43 -15.95 16.69 16.20
N ASN A 44 -15.04 15.72 16.20
CA ASN A 44 -13.62 16.00 16.35
C ASN A 44 -13.12 16.92 15.22
N ARG A 45 -13.45 16.60 13.96
CA ARG A 45 -13.05 17.40 12.80
C ARG A 45 -13.63 18.81 12.79
N ILE A 46 -14.90 18.97 13.18
CA ILE A 46 -15.62 20.25 13.07
C ILE A 46 -15.37 21.14 14.29
N LYS A 47 -15.33 20.57 15.50
CA LYS A 47 -15.23 21.32 16.77
C LYS A 47 -13.82 21.30 17.38
N GLY A 48 -12.88 20.52 16.84
CA GLY A 48 -11.50 20.46 17.35
C GLY A 48 -11.41 19.86 18.76
N VAL A 49 -12.29 18.90 19.06
CA VAL A 49 -12.39 18.21 20.35
C VAL A 49 -11.95 16.75 20.23
N PHE A 50 -11.28 16.25 21.26
CA PHE A 50 -10.76 14.89 21.29
C PHE A 50 -11.65 13.98 22.13
N PHE A 51 -11.95 12.80 21.61
CA PHE A 51 -12.72 11.77 22.30
C PHE A 51 -11.82 10.57 22.63
N LEU A 52 -11.87 10.11 23.88
CA LEU A 52 -11.22 8.90 24.33
C LEU A 52 -12.28 7.86 24.68
N TYR A 53 -12.18 6.67 24.11
CA TYR A 53 -13.12 5.58 24.33
C TYR A 53 -12.49 4.25 23.94
N THR A 54 -13.01 3.15 24.48
CA THR A 54 -12.64 1.81 24.00
C THR A 54 -13.64 1.36 22.92
N GLN A 55 -13.15 0.63 21.93
CA GLN A 55 -13.96 0.17 20.79
C GLN A 55 -15.09 -0.76 21.24
N GLU A 56 -14.88 -1.50 22.33
CA GLU A 56 -15.89 -2.35 22.97
C GLU A 56 -17.05 -1.55 23.58
N CYS A 57 -16.82 -0.35 24.13
CA CYS A 57 -17.90 0.45 24.71
C CYS A 57 -18.75 1.19 23.64
N ILE A 58 -18.15 1.59 22.51
CA ILE A 58 -18.85 2.38 21.48
C ILE A 58 -19.45 1.53 20.36
N GLY A 59 -18.74 0.52 19.85
CA GLY A 59 -19.22 -0.48 18.88
C GLY A 59 -20.15 0.04 17.75
N ASN A 60 -20.96 -0.85 17.18
CA ASN A 60 -21.97 -0.51 16.15
C ASN A 60 -23.19 0.24 16.73
N LYS A 61 -23.03 1.01 17.82
CA LYS A 61 -24.14 1.76 18.41
C LYS A 61 -24.59 2.85 17.46
N MET A 62 -25.89 2.84 17.17
CA MET A 62 -26.52 3.78 16.25
C MET A 62 -27.13 4.94 17.04
N VAL A 63 -26.76 6.16 16.69
CA VAL A 63 -27.27 7.40 17.29
C VAL A 63 -27.98 8.24 16.25
N ASN A 64 -28.84 9.13 16.74
CA ASN A 64 -29.51 10.09 15.86
C ASN A 64 -28.48 11.08 15.30
N PRO A 65 -28.65 11.54 14.05
CA PRO A 65 -27.79 12.57 13.48
C PRO A 65 -27.93 13.87 14.29
N VAL A 66 -26.81 14.60 14.43
CA VAL A 66 -26.77 15.88 15.14
C VAL A 66 -27.60 16.91 14.37
N GLU A 67 -28.63 17.47 15.00
CA GLU A 67 -29.60 18.36 14.35
C GLU A 67 -29.05 19.77 14.13
N ASP A 68 -28.24 20.29 15.07
CA ASP A 68 -27.55 21.57 14.93
C ASP A 68 -26.09 21.47 15.41
N LEU A 69 -25.16 21.73 14.50
CA LEU A 69 -23.71 21.74 14.77
C LEU A 69 -23.24 23.05 15.43
N LYS A 70 -24.10 24.05 15.62
CA LYS A 70 -23.74 25.32 16.28
C LYS A 70 -23.80 25.26 17.81
N GLU A 71 -24.49 24.27 18.37
CA GLU A 71 -24.61 24.07 19.82
C GLU A 71 -23.25 23.77 20.48
N ASP A 72 -23.20 23.96 21.81
CA ASP A 72 -22.03 23.56 22.60
C ASP A 72 -21.83 22.04 22.54
N ILE A 73 -20.57 21.62 22.59
CA ILE A 73 -20.23 20.20 22.46
C ILE A 73 -20.85 19.35 23.56
N GLU A 74 -21.03 19.90 24.77
CA GLU A 74 -21.64 19.22 25.90
C GLU A 74 -23.12 18.93 25.63
N THR A 75 -23.86 19.91 25.11
CA THR A 75 -25.27 19.75 24.71
C THR A 75 -25.44 18.72 23.60
N ILE A 76 -24.54 18.73 22.61
CA ILE A 76 -24.56 17.74 21.52
C ILE A 76 -24.30 16.33 22.07
N LEU A 77 -23.35 16.18 23.00
CA LEU A 77 -23.03 14.90 23.63
C LEU A 77 -24.19 14.37 24.48
N ASP A 78 -24.86 15.24 25.24
CA ASP A 78 -26.05 14.86 26.02
C ASP A 78 -27.13 14.29 25.10
N ASN A 79 -27.38 14.94 23.96
CA ASN A 79 -28.40 14.51 23.00
C ASN A 79 -28.07 13.18 22.30
N ILE A 80 -26.83 13.00 21.85
CA ILE A 80 -26.45 11.76 21.13
C ILE A 80 -26.27 10.57 22.08
N LEU A 81 -25.94 10.81 23.36
CA LEU A 81 -25.67 9.75 24.33
C LEU A 81 -26.89 9.38 25.20
N ALA A 82 -27.94 10.21 25.25
CA ALA A 82 -29.11 10.06 26.13
C ALA A 82 -29.76 8.66 26.16
N ASN A 83 -29.71 7.88 25.07
CA ASN A 83 -30.29 6.53 24.98
C ASN A 83 -29.25 5.45 24.63
N SER A 84 -27.97 5.74 24.81
CA SER A 84 -26.87 4.85 24.42
C SER A 84 -26.34 3.99 25.57
N GLY A 85 -26.73 4.26 26.82
CA GLY A 85 -26.15 3.63 28.03
C GLY A 85 -24.68 4.05 28.26
N LEU A 86 -24.27 5.19 27.69
CA LEU A 86 -22.94 5.77 27.81
C LEU A 86 -23.04 7.18 28.39
N LYS A 87 -22.00 7.59 29.12
CA LYS A 87 -21.81 8.94 29.64
C LYS A 87 -20.46 9.47 29.21
N TYR A 88 -20.29 10.79 29.24
CA TYR A 88 -19.01 11.42 29.00
C TYR A 88 -18.46 12.08 30.27
N LYS A 89 -17.14 12.19 30.34
CA LYS A 89 -16.43 12.99 31.35
C LYS A 89 -15.43 13.91 30.66
N LYS A 90 -15.55 15.21 30.91
CA LYS A 90 -14.57 16.21 30.45
C LYS A 90 -13.31 16.11 31.31
N ILE A 91 -12.17 15.85 30.67
CA ILE A 91 -10.86 15.75 31.35
C ILE A 91 -10.06 17.04 31.16
N LYS A 92 -10.22 17.71 30.01
CA LYS A 92 -9.65 19.02 29.68
C LYS A 92 -10.64 19.80 28.79
N SER A 93 -10.37 21.09 28.54
CA SER A 93 -11.26 21.98 27.77
C SER A 93 -11.73 21.39 26.43
N ASN A 94 -10.87 20.64 25.73
CA ASN A 94 -11.16 20.01 24.44
C ASN A 94 -11.03 18.47 24.48
N THR A 95 -11.14 17.81 25.63
CA THR A 95 -10.98 16.34 25.71
C THR A 95 -12.04 15.69 26.58
N PHE A 96 -12.78 14.76 25.99
CA PHE A 96 -13.89 14.04 26.59
C PHE A 96 -13.63 12.53 26.57
N VAL A 97 -13.88 11.84 27.68
CA VAL A 97 -13.81 10.38 27.78
C VAL A 97 -15.23 9.83 27.80
N ILE A 98 -15.54 8.85 26.95
CA ILE A 98 -16.85 8.18 26.89
C ILE A 98 -16.76 6.84 27.60
N ILE A 99 -17.65 6.61 28.57
CA ILE A 99 -17.69 5.45 29.47
C ILE A 99 -19.11 4.88 29.56
N ALA A 100 -19.26 3.64 30.03
CA ALA A 100 -20.57 3.04 30.26
C ALA A 100 -21.25 3.62 31.52
N GLU A 101 -22.58 3.72 31.49
CA GLU A 101 -23.39 4.37 32.54
C GLU A 101 -23.28 3.69 33.93
N ASP A 102 -23.00 2.38 33.95
CA ASP A 102 -22.85 1.58 35.18
C ASP A 102 -21.43 1.59 35.80
N GLU A 103 -20.48 2.32 35.21
CA GLU A 103 -19.12 2.42 35.75
C GLU A 103 -18.95 3.63 36.67
N LYS A 104 -19.10 3.39 37.98
CA LYS A 104 -18.52 4.29 38.99
C LYS A 104 -17.00 4.13 38.98
N LEU A 105 -16.27 5.21 38.69
CA LEU A 105 -14.86 5.34 39.07
C LEU A 105 -14.77 5.16 40.59
N HIS A 106 -14.27 4.02 41.07
CA HIS A 106 -14.05 3.81 42.49
C HIS A 106 -12.93 4.77 42.98
N PRO A 107 -13.21 5.66 43.95
CA PRO A 107 -12.14 6.30 44.71
C PRO A 107 -11.48 5.24 45.61
N GLY A 108 -10.18 5.44 45.87
CA GLY A 108 -9.27 4.45 46.45
C GLY A 108 -9.84 3.62 47.61
N LYS A 109 -9.53 2.32 47.58
CA LYS A 109 -9.53 1.48 48.77
C LYS A 109 -8.09 1.10 49.10
N GLU A 110 -7.67 1.48 50.29
CA GLU A 110 -6.52 0.94 51.01
C GLU A 110 -6.61 -0.58 51.06
N TYR A 111 -5.53 -1.26 50.71
CA TYR A 111 -5.38 -2.69 50.94
C TYR A 111 -4.58 -2.88 52.23
N LYS A 112 -5.25 -3.41 53.27
CA LYS A 112 -4.58 -4.02 54.42
C LYS A 112 -3.80 -5.23 53.91
N VAL A 113 -2.48 -5.20 54.08
CA VAL A 113 -1.60 -6.33 53.77
C VAL A 113 -1.51 -7.21 55.01
N GLU A 114 -2.08 -8.41 54.93
CA GLU A 114 -1.76 -9.51 55.84
C GLU A 114 -0.31 -9.92 55.62
N SER A 115 0.43 -9.98 56.72
CA SER A 115 1.88 -10.19 56.77
C SER A 115 2.28 -11.56 56.22
N LEU A 116 2.91 -11.56 55.04
CA LEU A 116 3.83 -12.61 54.64
C LEU A 116 5.24 -12.18 55.07
N SER A 117 5.64 -12.64 56.25
CA SER A 117 7.01 -12.62 56.71
C SER A 117 7.85 -13.53 55.81
N SER A 118 8.73 -12.95 55.00
CA SER A 118 10.07 -13.44 54.68
C SER A 118 10.75 -12.45 53.74
N GLU A 119 11.95 -12.06 54.11
CA GLU A 119 12.72 -10.93 53.58
C GLU A 119 12.94 -11.00 52.06
N ALA A 120 12.31 -10.09 51.33
CA ALA A 120 12.81 -9.63 50.04
C ALA A 120 12.90 -8.11 50.10
N THR A 121 14.10 -7.61 50.40
CA THR A 121 14.43 -6.19 50.29
C THR A 121 14.22 -5.72 48.85
N ILE A 122 13.09 -5.06 48.58
CA ILE A 122 12.93 -4.25 47.37
C ILE A 122 13.76 -2.99 47.58
N LYS A 123 14.91 -2.91 46.90
CA LYS A 123 15.60 -1.63 46.71
C LYS A 123 14.69 -0.75 45.87
N VAL A 124 14.09 0.26 46.49
CA VAL A 124 13.51 1.40 45.78
C VAL A 124 14.68 2.11 45.11
N ALA A 125 14.71 2.11 43.77
CA ALA A 125 15.67 2.91 43.02
C ALA A 125 15.31 4.38 43.22
N ASP A 126 16.27 5.21 43.58
CA ASP A 126 16.05 6.66 43.69
C ASP A 126 15.75 7.23 42.29
N PRO A 127 14.69 8.03 42.11
CA PRO A 127 14.35 8.60 40.82
C PRO A 127 15.44 9.59 40.38
N VAL A 128 16.06 9.31 39.24
CA VAL A 128 17.11 10.16 38.67
C VAL A 128 16.44 11.30 37.90
N LYS A 129 16.83 12.53 38.22
CA LYS A 129 16.40 13.75 37.52
C LYS A 129 17.50 14.17 36.55
N GLY A 130 17.10 14.57 35.34
CA GLY A 130 18.04 15.10 34.36
C GLY A 130 17.42 16.13 33.44
N ARG A 131 18.27 16.81 32.68
CA ARG A 131 17.93 17.79 31.66
C ARG A 131 18.66 17.47 30.36
N ILE A 132 17.96 17.61 29.25
CA ILE A 132 18.52 17.38 27.91
C ILE A 132 18.55 18.70 27.15
N LEU A 133 19.74 19.04 26.68
CA LEU A 133 20.03 20.24 25.92
C LEU A 133 20.53 19.87 24.52
N SER A 134 20.42 20.79 23.58
CA SER A 134 21.13 20.74 22.31
C SER A 134 22.57 21.25 22.48
N SER A 135 23.43 21.05 21.48
CA SER A 135 24.81 21.55 21.46
C SER A 135 24.92 23.08 21.59
N ASP A 136 23.87 23.81 21.25
CA ASP A 136 23.76 25.27 21.40
C ASP A 136 23.20 25.72 22.77
N GLY A 137 22.93 24.78 23.67
CA GLY A 137 22.39 25.05 25.01
C GLY A 137 20.87 25.21 25.07
N THR A 138 20.15 25.03 23.96
CA THR A 138 18.68 25.08 23.96
C THR A 138 18.09 23.82 24.61
N ALA A 139 17.02 23.97 25.41
CA ALA A 139 16.37 22.83 26.06
C ALA A 139 15.52 22.03 25.07
N LEU A 140 15.65 20.71 25.07
CA LEU A 140 14.97 19.83 24.12
C LEU A 140 13.76 19.15 24.76
N SER A 141 12.56 19.52 24.31
CA SER A 141 11.28 18.92 24.73
C SER A 141 10.93 17.68 23.91
N GLY A 142 10.31 16.67 24.54
CA GLY A 142 9.86 15.45 23.87
C GLY A 142 10.98 14.46 23.48
N VAL A 143 12.17 14.59 24.06
CA VAL A 143 13.27 13.63 23.89
C VAL A 143 12.93 12.33 24.61
N SER A 144 13.07 11.20 23.92
CA SER A 144 12.84 9.87 24.51
C SER A 144 14.08 9.43 25.31
N VAL A 145 13.88 9.07 26.57
CA VAL A 145 14.90 8.55 27.50
C VAL A 145 14.47 7.18 27.96
N SER A 146 15.25 6.13 27.66
CA SER A 146 14.89 4.75 28.03
C SER A 146 16.06 3.99 28.65
N VAL A 147 15.80 3.04 29.53
CA VAL A 147 16.84 2.18 30.11
C VAL A 147 17.09 1.00 29.18
N LYS A 148 18.33 0.88 28.69
CA LYS A 148 18.77 -0.11 27.70
C LYS A 148 18.37 -1.54 28.10
N GLY A 149 17.71 -2.25 27.19
CA GLY A 149 17.27 -3.63 27.40
C GLY A 149 15.99 -3.79 28.24
N THR A 150 15.35 -2.70 28.65
CA THR A 150 14.09 -2.74 29.43
C THR A 150 13.00 -1.92 28.76
N ARG A 151 11.76 -2.03 29.27
CA ARG A 151 10.62 -1.19 28.86
C ARG A 151 10.48 0.09 29.69
N ARG A 152 11.42 0.37 30.61
CA ARG A 152 11.39 1.58 31.44
C ARG A 152 11.90 2.77 30.63
N GLY A 153 11.09 3.81 30.53
CA GLY A 153 11.42 5.02 29.79
C GLY A 153 10.51 6.18 30.16
N THR A 154 10.95 7.39 29.81
CA THR A 154 10.27 8.65 30.03
C THR A 154 10.55 9.59 28.87
N ALA A 155 9.89 10.75 28.84
CA ALA A 155 10.17 11.80 27.86
C ALA A 155 10.46 13.13 28.57
N THR A 156 11.26 14.00 27.94
CA THR A 156 11.52 15.34 28.49
C THR A 156 10.31 16.26 28.37
N ASN A 157 10.14 17.15 29.35
CA ASN A 157 9.13 18.20 29.35
C ASN A 157 9.55 19.43 28.51
N ASN A 158 8.74 20.49 28.50
CA ASN A 158 9.00 21.73 27.76
C ASN A 158 10.30 22.46 28.15
N ASN A 159 10.84 22.19 29.34
CA ASN A 159 12.09 22.76 29.83
C ASN A 159 13.28 21.79 29.65
N GLY A 160 13.08 20.68 28.93
CA GLY A 160 14.09 19.65 28.70
C GLY A 160 14.31 18.72 29.89
N ASP A 161 13.53 18.82 30.97
CA ASP A 161 13.70 18.02 32.18
C ASP A 161 13.00 16.66 32.07
N PHE A 162 13.60 15.60 32.63
CA PHE A 162 13.04 14.26 32.74
C PHE A 162 13.29 13.65 34.13
N ILE A 163 12.44 12.69 34.49
CA ILE A 163 12.59 11.87 35.71
C ILE A 163 12.41 10.41 35.31
N ILE A 164 13.38 9.56 35.67
CA ILE A 164 13.35 8.13 35.34
C ILE A 164 13.90 7.28 36.50
N ASP A 165 13.24 6.16 36.77
CA ASP A 165 13.68 5.18 37.77
C ASP A 165 14.73 4.25 37.16
N VAL A 166 15.99 4.48 37.53
CA VAL A 166 17.16 3.80 36.97
C VAL A 166 18.17 3.49 38.08
N ASN A 167 18.79 2.32 38.03
CA ASN A 167 19.81 1.91 39.00
C ASN A 167 21.20 2.36 38.55
N LYS A 168 22.12 2.55 39.51
CA LYS A 168 23.56 2.72 39.24
C LYS A 168 24.06 1.60 38.33
N GLY A 169 24.77 2.00 37.27
CA GLY A 169 25.36 1.10 36.28
C GLY A 169 24.44 0.75 35.11
N GLU A 170 23.16 1.13 35.14
CA GLU A 170 22.28 0.99 33.99
C GLU A 170 22.56 2.09 32.95
N THR A 171 22.38 1.76 31.67
CA THR A 171 22.59 2.68 30.55
C THR A 171 21.28 3.29 30.10
N LEU A 172 21.21 4.62 30.08
CA LEU A 172 20.16 5.38 29.43
C LEU A 172 20.46 5.51 27.94
N VAL A 173 19.46 5.26 27.10
CA VAL A 173 19.45 5.53 25.67
C VAL A 173 18.58 6.75 25.44
N ILE A 174 19.21 7.81 24.95
CA ILE A 174 18.57 9.08 24.65
C ILE A 174 18.45 9.20 23.13
N SER A 175 17.23 9.41 22.64
CA SER A 175 16.97 9.55 21.21
C SER A 175 15.99 10.69 20.93
N TYR A 176 16.31 11.50 19.93
CA TYR A 176 15.46 12.59 19.47
C TYR A 176 15.57 12.74 17.96
N VAL A 177 14.46 13.11 17.30
CA VAL A 177 14.41 13.23 15.84
C VAL A 177 15.34 14.37 15.40
N GLY A 178 16.26 14.07 14.49
CA GLY A 178 17.26 15.04 14.00
C GLY A 178 18.54 15.14 14.85
N TYR A 179 18.70 14.28 15.87
CA TYR A 179 19.89 14.24 16.74
C TYR A 179 20.50 12.84 16.76
N GLN A 180 21.81 12.75 17.04
CA GLN A 180 22.48 11.46 17.19
C GLN A 180 22.06 10.81 18.51
N SER A 181 21.61 9.56 18.47
CA SER A 181 21.29 8.80 19.68
C SER A 181 22.53 8.66 20.56
N GLN A 182 22.37 8.92 21.85
CA GLN A 182 23.47 8.89 22.81
C GLN A 182 23.17 7.91 23.94
N GLU A 183 24.18 7.16 24.34
CA GLU A 183 24.12 6.29 25.51
C GLU A 183 24.82 6.97 26.70
N TYR A 184 24.21 6.90 27.88
CA TYR A 184 24.75 7.47 29.11
C TYR A 184 24.67 6.44 30.24
N ILE A 185 25.80 6.13 30.87
CA ILE A 185 25.86 5.20 32.01
C ILE A 185 25.60 5.99 33.30
N VAL A 186 24.62 5.55 34.10
CA VAL A 186 24.28 6.19 35.37
C VAL A 186 25.34 5.86 36.42
N ASN A 187 26.19 6.83 36.76
CA ASN A 187 27.34 6.61 37.65
C ASN A 187 27.06 6.89 39.13
N ASN A 188 26.04 7.71 39.47
CA ASN A 188 25.65 8.07 40.84
C ASN A 188 24.13 8.04 41.01
N ASN A 189 23.66 7.64 42.20
CA ASN A 189 22.24 7.62 42.59
C ASN A 189 21.79 8.88 43.34
N ASN A 190 22.70 9.82 43.60
CA ASN A 190 22.34 11.06 44.28
C ASN A 190 21.62 12.00 43.32
N SER A 191 20.68 12.76 43.88
CA SER A 191 19.75 13.71 43.26
C SER A 191 20.37 14.90 42.50
N ASP A 192 21.61 14.80 42.05
CA ASP A 192 22.25 15.80 41.21
C ASP A 192 21.65 15.71 39.80
N ALA A 193 21.16 16.84 39.29
CA ALA A 193 20.53 16.91 37.99
C ALA A 193 21.54 16.56 36.88
N ILE A 194 21.33 15.43 36.20
CA ILE A 194 22.18 15.00 35.08
C ILE A 194 21.91 15.90 33.89
N SER A 195 22.91 16.58 33.36
CA SER A 195 22.79 17.36 32.11
C SER A 195 23.41 16.60 30.94
N ILE A 196 22.62 16.33 29.90
CA ILE A 196 23.05 15.61 28.68
C ILE A 196 22.85 16.55 27.48
N SER A 197 23.91 16.83 26.74
CA SER A 197 23.84 17.62 25.50
C SER A 197 23.84 16.69 24.28
N LEU A 198 22.79 16.77 23.46
CA LEU A 198 22.67 16.00 22.23
C LEU A 198 23.27 16.77 21.04
N THR A 199 24.06 16.07 20.26
CA THR A 199 24.61 16.60 19.01
C THR A 199 23.58 16.49 17.88
N PRO A 200 23.25 17.58 17.16
CA PRO A 200 22.43 17.53 15.96
C PRO A 200 23.02 16.55 14.95
N SER A 201 22.17 15.68 14.40
CA SER A 201 22.59 14.77 13.35
C SER A 201 22.69 15.57 12.05
N SER A 202 23.90 15.74 11.53
CA SER A 202 24.14 16.30 10.18
C SER A 202 23.76 15.32 9.06
N ALA A 203 23.17 14.17 9.39
CA ALA A 203 22.64 13.24 8.42
C ALA A 203 21.35 13.80 7.79
N GLN A 204 21.50 14.80 6.92
CA GLN A 204 20.62 14.86 5.75
C GLN A 204 20.75 13.50 5.08
N ILE A 205 19.65 12.74 5.05
CA ILE A 205 19.61 11.47 4.33
C ILE A 205 19.83 11.83 2.85
N SER A 206 21.08 11.74 2.38
CA SER A 206 21.38 11.79 0.96
C SER A 206 20.52 10.73 0.30
N GLU A 207 19.64 11.13 -0.62
CA GLU A 207 18.86 10.17 -1.37
C GLU A 207 19.81 9.38 -2.27
N VAL A 208 20.04 8.13 -1.87
CA VAL A 208 20.95 7.23 -2.57
C VAL A 208 20.13 6.42 -3.55
N VAL A 209 20.49 6.50 -4.83
CA VAL A 209 19.85 5.69 -5.87
C VAL A 209 20.70 4.48 -6.19
N VAL A 210 20.03 3.37 -6.50
CA VAL A 210 20.75 2.19 -6.98
C VAL A 210 21.20 2.46 -8.42
N THR A 211 22.51 2.54 -8.60
CA THR A 211 23.12 2.57 -9.92
C THR A 211 23.45 1.15 -10.37
N ALA A 212 23.75 1.03 -11.65
CA ALA A 212 24.10 -0.22 -12.28
C ALA A 212 25.16 -1.02 -11.47
N LEU A 213 25.02 -2.36 -11.46
CA LEU A 213 25.77 -3.32 -10.61
C LEU A 213 25.46 -3.28 -9.10
N GLY A 214 24.32 -2.72 -8.68
CA GLY A 214 23.90 -2.73 -7.27
C GLY A 214 24.68 -1.74 -6.38
N ILE A 215 25.52 -0.90 -6.99
CA ILE A 215 26.28 0.13 -6.28
C ILE A 215 25.35 1.32 -6.04
N ARG A 216 25.19 1.67 -4.77
CA ARG A 216 24.40 2.80 -4.31
C ARG A 216 25.23 4.08 -4.45
N ARG A 217 24.75 5.08 -5.20
CA ARG A 217 25.41 6.39 -5.34
C ARG A 217 24.46 7.51 -4.99
N GLU A 218 24.99 8.57 -4.38
CA GLU A 218 24.19 9.76 -4.08
C GLU A 218 23.66 10.36 -5.39
N ARG A 219 22.36 10.64 -5.44
CA ARG A 219 21.70 11.16 -6.67
C ARG A 219 22.41 12.40 -7.23
N ARG A 220 22.89 13.29 -6.36
CA ARG A 220 23.63 14.52 -6.73
C ARG A 220 24.99 14.26 -7.40
N SER A 221 25.60 13.09 -7.19
CA SER A 221 26.90 12.73 -7.76
C SER A 221 26.79 12.23 -9.20
N LEU A 222 25.57 12.01 -9.70
CA LEU A 222 25.33 11.48 -11.03
C LEU A 222 25.21 12.63 -12.04
N GLY A 223 26.04 12.63 -13.08
CA GLY A 223 25.97 13.58 -14.19
C GLY A 223 24.84 13.31 -15.19
N TYR A 224 23.86 12.46 -14.83
CA TYR A 224 22.77 12.05 -15.71
C TYR A 224 21.47 11.86 -14.93
N SER A 225 20.35 11.90 -15.64
CA SER A 225 19.01 11.73 -15.05
C SER A 225 18.74 10.25 -14.74
N VAL A 226 18.49 9.97 -13.46
CA VAL A 226 17.98 8.69 -12.96
C VAL A 226 16.67 8.94 -12.23
N SER A 227 15.67 8.13 -12.55
CA SER A 227 14.42 8.09 -11.79
C SER A 227 14.38 6.76 -11.05
N GLU A 228 14.05 6.80 -9.76
CA GLU A 228 13.91 5.60 -8.93
C GLU A 228 12.48 5.49 -8.43
N VAL A 229 11.91 4.28 -8.51
CA VAL A 229 10.62 3.91 -7.94
C VAL A 229 10.86 2.87 -6.86
N LYS A 230 10.35 3.10 -5.65
CA LYS A 230 10.53 2.17 -4.52
C LYS A 230 9.52 1.02 -4.60
N GLY A 231 9.88 -0.16 -4.11
CA GLY A 231 8.99 -1.34 -4.12
C GLY A 231 7.66 -1.13 -3.39
N SER A 232 7.62 -0.28 -2.37
CA SER A 232 6.38 0.10 -1.66
C SER A 232 5.35 0.80 -2.56
N GLU A 233 5.80 1.43 -3.64
CA GLU A 233 4.93 2.12 -4.60
C GLU A 233 4.34 1.15 -5.63
N LEU A 234 5.07 0.09 -5.96
CA LEU A 234 4.66 -0.95 -6.91
C LEU A 234 3.55 -1.85 -6.32
N THR A 235 3.50 -1.94 -4.99
CA THR A 235 2.58 -2.78 -4.23
C THR A 235 1.26 -2.10 -3.86
N GLN A 236 1.03 -0.86 -4.31
CA GLN A 236 -0.24 -0.15 -4.10
C GLN A 236 -1.30 -0.51 -5.15
N ALA A 237 -0.93 -0.47 -6.43
CA ALA A 237 -1.84 -0.81 -7.54
C ALA A 237 -1.82 -2.32 -7.85
N ARG A 238 -0.71 -3.01 -7.54
CA ARG A 238 -0.52 -4.46 -7.72
C ARG A 238 -0.91 -4.96 -9.10
N GLU A 239 -0.29 -4.33 -10.08
CA GLU A 239 -0.35 -4.77 -11.47
C GLU A 239 0.20 -6.20 -11.60
N ILE A 240 -0.48 -7.04 -12.38
CA ILE A 240 -0.02 -8.40 -12.71
C ILE A 240 1.31 -8.32 -13.48
N ASN A 241 1.44 -7.33 -14.37
CA ASN A 241 2.69 -6.96 -15.02
C ASN A 241 3.25 -5.70 -14.36
N VAL A 242 4.36 -5.83 -13.62
CA VAL A 242 4.98 -4.71 -12.90
C VAL A 242 5.40 -3.55 -13.82
N GLY A 243 5.61 -3.80 -15.12
CA GLY A 243 5.88 -2.75 -16.11
C GLY A 243 4.78 -1.68 -16.15
N ASN A 244 3.50 -2.08 -16.02
CA ASN A 244 2.36 -1.16 -16.02
C ASN A 244 2.37 -0.20 -14.82
N SER A 245 2.95 -0.61 -13.69
CA SER A 245 2.99 0.23 -12.49
C SER A 245 3.88 1.47 -12.66
N LEU A 246 4.73 1.50 -13.69
CA LEU A 246 5.62 2.63 -13.99
C LEU A 246 4.92 3.76 -14.77
N VAL A 247 3.70 3.54 -15.26
CA VAL A 247 2.90 4.55 -15.98
C VAL A 247 2.77 5.80 -15.12
N GLY A 248 3.17 6.96 -15.66
CA GLY A 248 3.06 8.25 -14.97
C GLY A 248 3.98 8.45 -13.76
N ARG A 249 4.72 7.42 -13.30
CA ARG A 249 5.65 7.52 -12.16
C ARG A 249 7.05 7.93 -12.58
N VAL A 250 7.46 7.62 -13.81
CA VAL A 250 8.79 7.95 -14.33
C VAL A 250 8.70 8.92 -15.50
N ALA A 251 9.27 10.12 -15.33
CA ALA A 251 9.31 11.11 -16.40
C ALA A 251 10.09 10.62 -17.63
N GLY A 252 9.54 10.82 -18.83
CA GLY A 252 10.18 10.39 -20.09
C GLY A 252 10.14 8.89 -20.36
N LEU A 253 9.32 8.15 -19.58
CA LEU A 253 8.94 6.77 -19.87
C LEU A 253 7.57 6.78 -20.53
N ASN A 254 7.45 6.09 -21.67
CA ASN A 254 6.17 5.78 -22.29
C ASN A 254 5.92 4.29 -22.10
N VAL A 255 4.82 3.94 -21.43
CA VAL A 255 4.48 2.57 -21.05
C VAL A 255 3.09 2.28 -21.62
N ASN A 256 3.01 1.31 -22.53
CA ASN A 256 1.75 0.88 -23.12
C ASN A 256 1.54 -0.61 -22.88
N SER A 257 0.44 -0.97 -22.24
CA SER A 257 0.03 -2.36 -22.05
C SER A 257 -0.57 -2.89 -23.34
N VAL A 258 -0.25 -4.13 -23.71
CA VAL A 258 -0.94 -4.82 -24.81
C VAL A 258 -2.30 -5.31 -24.32
N ALA A 259 -3.34 -5.19 -25.15
CA ALA A 259 -4.71 -5.62 -24.82
C ALA A 259 -4.88 -7.17 -24.88
N GLY A 260 -3.93 -7.91 -24.30
CA GLY A 260 -3.86 -9.39 -24.33
C GLY A 260 -4.41 -10.07 -23.07
N GLY A 261 -5.14 -9.34 -22.23
CA GLY A 261 -5.65 -9.84 -20.96
C GLY A 261 -4.60 -9.95 -19.85
N PRO A 262 -4.87 -10.74 -18.79
CA PRO A 262 -3.98 -10.89 -17.65
C PRO A 262 -2.58 -11.38 -18.04
N GLY A 263 -1.54 -10.75 -17.49
CA GLY A 263 -0.15 -11.09 -17.78
C GLY A 263 0.26 -10.84 -19.23
N ALA A 264 -0.42 -9.94 -19.93
CA ALA A 264 0.03 -9.45 -21.23
C ALA A 264 1.33 -8.64 -21.11
N SER A 265 2.06 -8.57 -22.21
CA SER A 265 3.29 -7.82 -22.37
C SER A 265 3.07 -6.32 -22.19
N THR A 266 4.10 -5.63 -21.73
CA THR A 266 4.12 -4.18 -21.60
C THR A 266 5.21 -3.61 -22.49
N ASN A 267 4.81 -2.75 -23.43
CA ASN A 267 5.74 -2.02 -24.29
C ASN A 267 6.24 -0.76 -23.57
N ILE A 268 7.47 -0.79 -23.06
CA ILE A 268 8.13 0.35 -22.45
C ILE A 268 9.13 1.01 -23.43
N VAL A 269 9.08 2.33 -23.54
CA VAL A 269 10.00 3.13 -24.38
C VAL A 269 10.53 4.32 -23.56
N ILE A 270 11.85 4.49 -23.52
CA ILE A 270 12.52 5.59 -22.81
C ILE A 270 12.90 6.69 -23.80
N ARG A 271 12.39 7.91 -23.61
CA ARG A 271 12.68 9.10 -24.45
C ARG A 271 12.37 8.91 -25.94
N GLY A 272 11.31 8.15 -26.24
CA GLY A 272 10.80 7.98 -27.61
C GLY A 272 11.51 6.88 -28.39
N ILE A 273 11.07 6.70 -29.64
CA ILE A 273 11.53 5.64 -30.53
C ILE A 273 12.94 5.99 -31.03
N SER A 274 13.90 5.13 -30.73
CA SER A 274 15.32 5.32 -31.06
C SER A 274 15.74 4.60 -32.36
N SER A 275 14.91 3.69 -32.86
CA SER A 275 15.16 2.91 -34.06
C SER A 275 13.87 2.64 -34.84
N LEU A 276 13.98 2.71 -36.18
CA LEU A 276 12.87 2.44 -37.10
C LEU A 276 12.67 0.95 -37.39
N SER A 277 13.70 0.12 -37.20
CA SER A 277 13.71 -1.31 -37.59
C SER A 277 14.21 -2.26 -36.50
N SER A 278 14.78 -1.74 -35.42
CA SER A 278 15.27 -2.53 -34.29
C SER A 278 14.35 -2.38 -33.07
N THR A 279 14.50 -3.27 -32.09
CA THR A 279 13.76 -3.16 -30.83
C THR A 279 14.03 -1.82 -30.14
N ASN A 280 12.95 -1.19 -29.68
CA ASN A 280 12.95 0.03 -28.88
C ASN A 280 12.69 -0.25 -27.39
N GLN A 281 12.62 -1.53 -27.01
CA GLN A 281 12.53 -1.93 -25.61
C GLN A 281 13.85 -1.61 -24.88
N PRO A 282 13.80 -1.08 -23.65
CA PRO A 282 14.99 -0.89 -22.84
C PRO A 282 15.59 -2.24 -22.46
N LEU A 283 16.87 -2.22 -22.08
CA LEU A 283 17.48 -3.38 -21.46
C LEU A 283 16.97 -3.51 -20.02
N TYR A 284 16.40 -4.66 -19.69
CA TYR A 284 16.06 -4.99 -18.31
C TYR A 284 17.27 -5.60 -17.64
N VAL A 285 17.58 -5.14 -16.44
CA VAL A 285 18.69 -5.66 -15.66
C VAL A 285 18.17 -5.98 -14.26
N ILE A 286 18.20 -7.25 -13.87
CA ILE A 286 17.79 -7.66 -12.53
C ILE A 286 19.05 -7.95 -11.74
N ASN A 287 19.28 -7.21 -10.66
CA ASN A 287 20.43 -7.42 -9.78
C ASN A 287 21.78 -7.38 -10.51
N GLY A 288 21.90 -6.53 -11.52
CA GLY A 288 23.11 -6.41 -12.34
C GLY A 288 23.17 -7.40 -13.52
N ILE A 289 22.29 -8.40 -13.59
CA ILE A 289 22.25 -9.39 -14.67
C ILE A 289 21.28 -8.91 -15.77
N PRO A 290 21.73 -8.70 -17.02
CA PRO A 290 20.86 -8.38 -18.13
C PRO A 290 19.88 -9.51 -18.43
N VAL A 291 18.60 -9.19 -18.56
CA VAL A 291 17.53 -10.12 -18.90
C VAL A 291 17.00 -9.79 -20.28
N GLU A 292 16.92 -10.82 -21.13
CA GLU A 292 16.29 -10.67 -22.44
C GLU A 292 14.78 -10.58 -22.28
N ASN A 293 14.21 -9.42 -22.61
CA ASN A 293 12.77 -9.23 -22.68
C ASN A 293 12.28 -9.50 -24.10
N LYS A 294 12.25 -10.78 -24.49
CA LYS A 294 11.62 -11.21 -25.73
C LYS A 294 10.15 -11.50 -25.43
N THR A 295 9.25 -10.85 -26.14
CA THR A 295 7.83 -11.20 -26.13
C THR A 295 7.69 -12.60 -26.74
N ASN A 296 7.11 -13.53 -25.99
CA ASN A 296 6.96 -14.92 -26.45
C ASN A 296 5.74 -15.11 -27.37
N GLY A 297 5.14 -14.01 -27.85
CA GLY A 297 4.03 -14.01 -28.80
C GLY A 297 4.47 -14.34 -30.21
N GLN A 298 3.60 -15.01 -30.97
CA GLN A 298 3.78 -15.18 -32.40
C GLN A 298 3.81 -13.77 -33.03
N LEU A 299 4.81 -13.47 -33.86
CA LEU A 299 4.81 -12.28 -34.73
C LEU A 299 3.72 -12.47 -35.78
N GLY A 300 2.47 -12.37 -35.35
CA GLY A 300 1.33 -12.45 -36.24
C GLY A 300 1.29 -11.23 -37.13
N THR A 301 0.99 -11.44 -38.41
CA THR A 301 0.53 -10.35 -39.26
C THR A 301 -0.84 -9.84 -38.78
N GLN A 302 -1.36 -8.75 -39.36
CA GLN A 302 -2.70 -8.23 -39.04
C GLN A 302 -3.81 -9.31 -39.12
N TYR A 303 -3.56 -10.41 -39.84
CA TYR A 303 -4.49 -11.51 -40.11
C TYR A 303 -4.15 -12.82 -39.40
N ASP A 304 -3.11 -12.85 -38.57
CA ASP A 304 -2.77 -14.03 -37.78
C ASP A 304 -3.38 -13.91 -36.40
N ASN A 305 -4.23 -14.87 -36.03
CA ASN A 305 -4.79 -15.08 -34.70
C ASN A 305 -3.70 -15.38 -33.64
N GLY A 306 -2.82 -14.40 -33.40
CA GLY A 306 -1.71 -14.46 -32.46
C GLY A 306 -2.16 -13.98 -31.08
N VAL A 307 -1.83 -14.79 -30.07
CA VAL A 307 -1.93 -14.37 -28.67
C VAL A 307 -0.61 -13.77 -28.22
N ASP A 308 -0.70 -12.74 -27.38
CA ASP A 308 0.46 -12.29 -26.62
C ASP A 308 0.70 -13.23 -25.44
N ARG A 309 1.94 -13.73 -25.33
CA ARG A 309 2.34 -14.69 -24.27
C ARG A 309 3.06 -14.03 -23.11
N GLY A 310 2.91 -12.72 -22.95
CA GLY A 310 3.60 -11.96 -21.92
C GLY A 310 5.08 -11.72 -22.22
N ASP A 311 5.73 -11.11 -21.24
CA ASP A 311 7.11 -10.65 -21.30
C ASP A 311 7.88 -11.03 -20.01
N ALA A 312 9.21 -10.89 -20.04
CA ALA A 312 10.07 -11.29 -18.93
C ALA A 312 9.90 -10.40 -17.70
N ILE A 313 9.62 -9.09 -17.88
CA ILE A 313 9.41 -8.17 -16.75
C ILE A 313 8.09 -8.46 -16.03
N GLY A 314 7.05 -8.81 -16.77
CA GLY A 314 5.72 -9.07 -16.23
C GLY A 314 5.69 -10.24 -15.26
N ASN A 315 6.69 -11.12 -15.31
CA ASN A 315 6.79 -12.30 -14.47
C ASN A 315 7.37 -12.04 -13.06
N ILE A 316 7.98 -10.88 -12.83
CA ILE A 316 8.61 -10.55 -11.56
C ILE A 316 7.55 -10.17 -10.53
N ASN A 317 7.59 -10.81 -9.36
CA ASN A 317 6.73 -10.46 -8.23
C ASN A 317 7.08 -9.06 -7.68
N PRO A 318 6.13 -8.09 -7.64
CA PRO A 318 6.39 -6.76 -7.08
C PRO A 318 6.78 -6.79 -5.59
N ASP A 319 6.34 -7.79 -4.82
CA ASP A 319 6.70 -7.91 -3.40
C ASP A 319 8.19 -8.23 -3.19
N ASP A 320 8.87 -8.74 -4.22
CA ASP A 320 10.31 -9.05 -4.17
C ASP A 320 11.20 -7.90 -4.64
N ILE A 321 10.61 -6.82 -5.17
CA ILE A 321 11.35 -5.66 -5.67
C ILE A 321 11.65 -4.70 -4.53
N GLU A 322 12.92 -4.34 -4.36
CA GLU A 322 13.35 -3.26 -3.49
C GLU A 322 13.22 -1.91 -4.21
N THR A 323 13.78 -1.79 -5.41
CA THR A 323 13.73 -0.58 -6.24
C THR A 323 13.75 -0.89 -7.74
N ILE A 324 13.17 0.01 -8.52
CA ILE A 324 13.32 0.08 -9.98
C ILE A 324 13.96 1.43 -10.32
N SER A 325 15.18 1.39 -10.87
CA SER A 325 15.93 2.55 -11.34
C SER A 325 15.92 2.61 -12.86
N VAL A 326 15.47 3.73 -13.42
CA VAL A 326 15.45 3.96 -14.88
C VAL A 326 16.63 4.85 -15.26
N LEU A 327 17.59 4.25 -15.98
CA LEU A 327 18.77 4.94 -16.52
C LEU A 327 18.48 5.39 -17.95
N LYS A 328 18.56 6.70 -18.18
CA LYS A 328 18.15 7.32 -19.46
C LYS A 328 19.36 7.76 -20.28
N GLY A 329 19.40 7.40 -21.56
CA GLY A 329 20.40 7.87 -22.53
C GLY A 329 21.78 7.22 -22.39
N ALA A 330 22.83 7.94 -22.81
CA ALA A 330 24.18 7.41 -23.02
C ALA A 330 24.88 6.86 -21.76
N ALA A 331 24.49 7.31 -20.57
CA ALA A 331 25.05 6.80 -19.30
C ALA A 331 24.71 5.32 -19.06
N ALA A 332 23.58 4.83 -19.58
CA ALA A 332 23.21 3.42 -19.51
C ALA A 332 24.10 2.56 -20.44
N SER A 333 24.36 3.06 -21.65
CA SER A 333 25.22 2.42 -22.65
C SER A 333 26.68 2.31 -22.21
N ALA A 334 27.16 3.20 -21.33
CA ALA A 334 28.50 3.13 -20.80
C ALA A 334 28.75 1.87 -19.95
N LEU A 335 27.73 1.38 -19.23
CA LEU A 335 27.88 0.18 -18.40
C LEU A 335 27.41 -1.12 -19.08
N TYR A 336 26.36 -1.05 -19.90
CA TYR A 336 25.73 -2.23 -20.50
C TYR A 336 25.92 -2.33 -22.02
N GLY A 337 26.71 -1.43 -22.61
CA GLY A 337 27.06 -1.44 -24.02
C GLY A 337 25.86 -1.19 -24.95
N TYR A 338 25.92 -1.74 -26.16
CA TYR A 338 24.94 -1.51 -27.23
C TYR A 338 23.51 -1.91 -26.85
N ARG A 339 23.34 -2.88 -25.94
CA ARG A 339 22.03 -3.38 -25.50
C ARG A 339 21.24 -2.30 -24.76
N ALA A 340 21.93 -1.35 -24.14
CA ALA A 340 21.34 -0.23 -23.42
C ALA A 340 21.11 1.03 -24.28
N LYS A 341 21.16 0.93 -25.62
CA LYS A 341 20.90 2.06 -26.53
C LYS A 341 19.54 2.73 -26.29
N ALA A 342 18.53 1.95 -25.92
CA ALA A 342 17.18 2.39 -25.62
C ALA A 342 16.98 2.70 -24.12
N GLY A 343 18.06 2.77 -23.34
CA GLY A 343 18.06 2.93 -21.89
C GLY A 343 18.01 1.60 -21.13
N VAL A 344 18.04 1.69 -19.79
CA VAL A 344 18.07 0.53 -18.89
C VAL A 344 17.03 0.69 -17.79
N ILE A 345 16.30 -0.39 -17.53
CA ILE A 345 15.46 -0.54 -16.35
C ILE A 345 16.16 -1.51 -15.41
N LEU A 346 16.75 -0.96 -14.35
CA LEU A 346 17.48 -1.71 -13.33
C LEU A 346 16.55 -2.05 -12.18
N ILE A 347 16.29 -3.33 -11.99
CA ILE A 347 15.47 -3.87 -10.92
C ILE A 347 16.40 -4.44 -9.86
N THR A 348 16.23 -4.01 -8.62
CA THR A 348 16.95 -4.54 -7.46
C THR A 348 15.97 -5.31 -6.60
N THR A 349 16.23 -6.58 -6.34
CA THR A 349 15.39 -7.40 -5.45
C THR A 349 15.80 -7.21 -3.99
N LYS A 350 14.83 -7.44 -3.10
CA LYS A 350 15.06 -7.37 -1.65
C LYS A 350 16.06 -8.42 -1.20
N SER A 351 16.95 -8.03 -0.29
CA SER A 351 17.79 -8.93 0.51
C SER A 351 17.23 -9.03 1.94
N ALA A 352 17.60 -10.09 2.66
CA ALA A 352 17.12 -10.27 4.03
C ALA A 352 17.59 -9.15 4.95
N ARG A 353 16.65 -8.55 5.69
CA ARG A 353 16.89 -7.53 6.71
C ARG A 353 16.36 -8.03 8.05
N GLY A 354 17.25 -8.58 8.86
CA GLY A 354 16.88 -9.27 10.09
C GLY A 354 16.30 -10.66 9.84
N ASN A 355 15.86 -11.28 10.93
CA ASN A 355 15.26 -12.60 10.92
C ASN A 355 13.75 -12.47 11.04
N GLY A 356 13.00 -13.13 10.16
CA GLY A 356 11.55 -13.05 10.21
C GLY A 356 10.85 -13.63 9.00
N VAL A 357 9.53 -13.65 9.09
CA VAL A 357 8.63 -14.07 8.01
C VAL A 357 7.80 -12.87 7.59
N ASP A 358 7.87 -12.52 6.31
CA ASP A 358 6.96 -11.57 5.69
C ASP A 358 5.82 -12.35 5.05
N PHE A 359 4.58 -11.97 5.34
CA PHE A 359 3.40 -12.47 4.65
C PHE A 359 2.63 -11.32 4.02
N ASN A 360 2.27 -11.49 2.76
CA ASN A 360 1.43 -10.57 2.02
C ASN A 360 0.27 -11.35 1.39
N SER A 361 -0.94 -10.83 1.51
CA SER A 361 -2.12 -11.35 0.82
C SER A 361 -2.89 -10.18 0.25
N ASN A 362 -3.29 -10.31 -1.00
CA ASN A 362 -3.95 -9.25 -1.75
C ASN A 362 -5.11 -9.79 -2.59
N TYR A 363 -6.13 -8.97 -2.73
CA TYR A 363 -7.29 -9.19 -3.60
C TYR A 363 -7.55 -7.96 -4.47
N VAL A 364 -7.67 -8.16 -5.78
CA VAL A 364 -8.07 -7.12 -6.74
C VAL A 364 -9.33 -7.57 -7.46
N ALA A 365 -10.31 -6.67 -7.60
CA ALA A 365 -11.50 -6.88 -8.42
C ALA A 365 -11.47 -5.94 -9.63
N GLU A 366 -11.70 -6.48 -10.82
CA GLU A 366 -11.57 -5.77 -12.09
C GLU A 366 -12.92 -5.76 -12.82
N LYS A 367 -13.26 -4.65 -13.47
CA LYS A 367 -14.47 -4.55 -14.29
C LYS A 367 -14.11 -3.83 -15.60
N ILE A 368 -14.71 -4.29 -16.69
CA ILE A 368 -14.57 -3.60 -17.97
C ILE A 368 -15.17 -2.19 -17.90
N VAL A 369 -14.47 -1.26 -18.55
CA VAL A 369 -14.97 0.10 -18.82
C VAL A 369 -15.25 0.18 -20.32
N ASP A 370 -16.49 0.45 -20.68
CA ASP A 370 -16.90 0.74 -22.05
C ASP A 370 -17.57 2.12 -22.10
N PRO A 371 -16.93 3.13 -22.72
CA PRO A 371 -17.49 4.46 -22.90
C PRO A 371 -18.32 4.61 -24.19
N THR A 372 -18.54 3.53 -24.95
CA THR A 372 -19.21 3.59 -26.26
C THR A 372 -20.69 3.90 -26.11
N ASP A 373 -21.14 4.96 -26.80
CA ASP A 373 -22.57 5.28 -26.94
C ASP A 373 -23.14 4.59 -28.18
N TRP A 374 -23.82 3.46 -27.96
CA TRP A 374 -24.40 2.66 -29.04
C TRP A 374 -25.73 3.26 -29.51
N GLN A 375 -25.96 3.21 -30.83
CA GLN A 375 -27.28 3.53 -31.37
C GLN A 375 -28.29 2.43 -31.02
N TYR A 376 -29.52 2.82 -30.70
CA TYR A 376 -30.62 1.90 -30.35
C TYR A 376 -31.90 2.21 -31.13
N VAL A 377 -31.76 2.73 -32.36
CA VAL A 377 -32.89 3.08 -33.24
C VAL A 377 -33.10 2.01 -34.30
N TYR A 378 -32.01 1.47 -34.85
CA TYR A 378 -31.98 0.45 -35.89
C TYR A 378 -31.45 -0.87 -35.33
N GLY A 379 -31.95 -1.99 -35.83
CA GLY A 379 -31.55 -3.32 -35.37
C GLY A 379 -30.67 -4.06 -36.35
N GLN A 380 -30.54 -5.37 -36.15
CA GLN A 380 -29.78 -6.25 -37.02
C GLN A 380 -30.27 -6.15 -38.48
N GLY A 381 -29.34 -6.01 -39.44
CA GLY A 381 -29.65 -6.01 -40.87
C GLY A 381 -28.74 -5.13 -41.71
N SER A 382 -29.13 -4.88 -42.96
CA SER A 382 -28.40 -4.04 -43.89
C SER A 382 -29.37 -3.28 -44.81
N ASN A 383 -28.96 -2.12 -45.31
CA ASN A 383 -29.75 -1.30 -46.24
C ASN A 383 -31.19 -1.02 -45.76
N ASN A 384 -31.40 -0.85 -44.45
CA ASN A 384 -32.72 -0.64 -43.84
C ASN A 384 -33.67 -1.85 -43.96
N ILE A 385 -33.14 -3.06 -44.20
CA ILE A 385 -33.88 -4.31 -44.34
C ILE A 385 -33.58 -5.22 -43.15
N LYS A 386 -34.63 -5.83 -42.57
CA LYS A 386 -34.53 -6.83 -41.51
C LYS A 386 -34.23 -8.21 -42.11
N PRO A 387 -33.49 -9.09 -41.43
CA PRO A 387 -33.31 -10.47 -41.85
C PRO A 387 -34.64 -11.19 -42.11
N THR A 388 -34.78 -11.82 -43.28
CA THR A 388 -35.98 -12.57 -43.68
C THR A 388 -35.85 -14.08 -43.47
N ASP A 389 -34.61 -14.57 -43.41
CA ASP A 389 -34.27 -15.97 -43.19
C ASP A 389 -33.01 -16.10 -42.31
N GLN A 390 -32.72 -17.34 -41.87
CA GLN A 390 -31.59 -17.63 -41.00
C GLN A 390 -30.24 -17.26 -41.63
N ASN A 391 -30.09 -17.42 -42.96
CA ASN A 391 -28.85 -17.12 -43.65
C ASN A 391 -28.62 -15.60 -43.72
N ALA A 392 -29.67 -14.82 -44.02
CA ALA A 392 -29.63 -13.37 -43.96
C ALA A 392 -29.29 -12.87 -42.55
N ALA A 393 -29.85 -13.49 -41.50
CA ALA A 393 -29.54 -13.16 -40.11
C ALA A 393 -28.08 -13.46 -39.78
N PHE A 394 -27.58 -14.64 -40.17
CA PHE A 394 -26.18 -15.02 -39.99
C PHE A 394 -25.22 -14.07 -40.72
N GLN A 395 -25.48 -13.77 -41.99
CA GLN A 395 -24.65 -12.86 -42.81
C GLN A 395 -24.66 -11.42 -42.30
N SER A 396 -25.79 -10.94 -41.79
CA SER A 396 -25.86 -9.61 -41.18
C SER A 396 -25.07 -9.51 -39.88
N GLY A 397 -24.83 -10.63 -39.17
CA GLY A 397 -23.94 -10.71 -38.02
C GLY A 397 -24.19 -9.61 -36.98
N GLN A 398 -23.16 -8.81 -36.70
CA GLN A 398 -23.18 -7.68 -35.76
C GLN A 398 -23.65 -6.35 -36.39
N SER A 399 -24.07 -6.35 -37.66
CA SER A 399 -24.51 -5.14 -38.37
C SER A 399 -25.82 -4.61 -37.80
N SER A 400 -25.83 -3.35 -37.37
CA SER A 400 -27.03 -2.65 -36.89
C SER A 400 -27.61 -1.66 -37.92
N TRP A 401 -27.47 -1.96 -39.21
CA TRP A 401 -27.96 -1.15 -40.34
C TRP A 401 -29.27 -1.67 -40.94
N GLY A 402 -30.05 -2.41 -40.14
CA GLY A 402 -31.35 -2.93 -40.53
C GLY A 402 -32.46 -1.90 -40.43
N GLY A 403 -33.71 -2.39 -40.46
CA GLY A 403 -34.89 -1.55 -40.27
C GLY A 403 -34.92 -0.88 -38.89
N LYS A 404 -35.80 0.11 -38.74
CA LYS A 404 -36.09 0.70 -37.42
C LYS A 404 -36.64 -0.38 -36.48
N LEU A 405 -36.20 -0.38 -35.23
CA LEU A 405 -36.71 -1.27 -34.19
C LEU A 405 -38.19 -0.96 -33.94
N ASP A 406 -39.03 -1.98 -34.09
CA ASP A 406 -40.49 -1.86 -34.05
C ASP A 406 -41.18 -3.02 -33.29
N GLY A 407 -40.40 -3.94 -32.71
CA GLY A 407 -40.92 -5.07 -31.95
C GLY A 407 -41.49 -6.21 -32.80
N SER A 408 -41.47 -6.11 -34.14
CA SER A 408 -41.88 -7.22 -35.01
C SER A 408 -40.99 -8.44 -34.80
N ASN A 409 -41.49 -9.65 -35.01
CA ASN A 409 -40.67 -10.85 -34.92
C ASN A 409 -39.75 -10.99 -36.14
N VAL A 410 -38.46 -11.20 -35.90
CA VAL A 410 -37.41 -11.38 -36.91
C VAL A 410 -36.63 -12.65 -36.60
N ILE A 411 -36.36 -13.45 -37.62
CA ILE A 411 -35.55 -14.67 -37.49
C ILE A 411 -34.09 -14.32 -37.20
N GLN A 412 -33.48 -15.06 -36.27
CA GLN A 412 -32.09 -14.85 -35.85
C GLN A 412 -31.16 -15.90 -36.47
N PHE A 413 -29.84 -15.75 -36.25
CA PHE A 413 -28.81 -16.63 -36.81
C PHE A 413 -28.97 -18.12 -36.40
N ASP A 414 -29.66 -18.39 -35.30
CA ASP A 414 -29.98 -19.73 -34.80
C ASP A 414 -31.32 -20.29 -35.33
N GLY A 415 -31.98 -19.57 -36.24
CA GLY A 415 -33.28 -19.94 -36.82
C GLY A 415 -34.48 -19.64 -35.91
N VAL A 416 -34.26 -19.10 -34.71
CA VAL A 416 -35.35 -18.78 -33.77
C VAL A 416 -35.84 -17.35 -34.00
N SER A 417 -37.14 -17.19 -34.13
CA SER A 417 -37.77 -15.87 -34.27
C SER A 417 -37.84 -15.14 -32.92
N ARG A 418 -37.35 -13.89 -32.88
CA ARG A 418 -37.34 -13.05 -31.67
C ARG A 418 -37.86 -11.64 -31.98
N PRO A 419 -38.43 -10.92 -30.99
CA PRO A 419 -38.85 -9.54 -31.17
C PRO A 419 -37.69 -8.63 -31.56
N TYR A 420 -37.91 -7.79 -32.57
CA TYR A 420 -36.95 -6.84 -33.10
C TYR A 420 -36.90 -5.58 -32.23
N VAL A 421 -36.26 -5.73 -31.07
CA VAL A 421 -36.13 -4.71 -30.03
C VAL A 421 -34.66 -4.53 -29.63
N ALA A 422 -34.34 -3.36 -29.09
CA ALA A 422 -32.98 -3.06 -28.63
C ALA A 422 -32.58 -4.00 -27.48
N GLN A 423 -31.42 -4.66 -27.63
CA GLN A 423 -30.75 -5.37 -26.54
C GLN A 423 -29.67 -4.46 -25.98
N LYS A 424 -29.84 -4.02 -24.73
CA LYS A 424 -28.92 -3.13 -24.03
C LYS A 424 -27.97 -3.95 -23.15
N ASP A 425 -26.86 -3.33 -22.76
CA ASP A 425 -25.90 -3.92 -21.82
C ASP A 425 -25.23 -5.22 -22.31
N ASN A 426 -25.21 -5.51 -23.61
CA ASN A 426 -24.66 -6.77 -24.16
C ASN A 426 -23.24 -7.06 -23.68
N LEU A 427 -22.35 -6.06 -23.69
CA LEU A 427 -20.98 -6.19 -23.20
C LEU A 427 -20.95 -6.43 -21.68
N LYS A 428 -21.74 -5.67 -20.91
CA LYS A 428 -21.86 -5.86 -19.47
C LYS A 428 -22.42 -7.24 -19.09
N ASN A 429 -23.25 -7.84 -19.94
CA ASN A 429 -23.80 -9.18 -19.74
C ASN A 429 -22.80 -10.28 -20.12
N PHE A 430 -21.89 -10.01 -21.07
CA PHE A 430 -20.84 -10.94 -21.48
C PHE A 430 -19.67 -10.98 -20.49
N TYR A 431 -19.14 -9.81 -20.11
CA TYR A 431 -18.01 -9.73 -19.19
C TYR A 431 -18.46 -9.91 -17.74
N ARG A 432 -17.64 -10.63 -16.97
CA ARG A 432 -17.79 -10.75 -15.52
C ARG A 432 -16.84 -9.81 -14.79
N THR A 433 -17.06 -9.60 -13.51
CA THR A 433 -16.02 -9.02 -12.64
C THR A 433 -14.86 -10.01 -12.54
N GLY A 434 -13.67 -9.56 -12.94
CA GLY A 434 -12.43 -10.30 -12.79
C GLY A 434 -11.94 -10.24 -11.34
N SER A 435 -11.15 -11.23 -10.94
CA SER A 435 -10.60 -11.30 -9.59
C SER A 435 -9.15 -11.78 -9.63
N THR A 436 -8.26 -11.09 -8.94
CA THR A 436 -6.88 -11.53 -8.72
C THR A 436 -6.63 -11.73 -7.24
N PHE A 437 -6.17 -12.91 -6.86
CA PHE A 437 -5.58 -13.17 -5.55
C PHE A 437 -4.07 -13.29 -5.69
N THR A 438 -3.33 -12.71 -4.76
CA THR A 438 -1.88 -12.86 -4.70
C THR A 438 -1.46 -13.08 -3.26
N ASN A 439 -0.76 -14.18 -3.00
CA ASN A 439 -0.23 -14.51 -1.69
C ASN A 439 1.28 -14.67 -1.81
N THR A 440 2.03 -13.89 -1.04
CA THR A 440 3.49 -13.96 -0.99
C THR A 440 3.93 -14.27 0.43
N VAL A 441 4.77 -15.28 0.61
CA VAL A 441 5.49 -15.57 1.85
C VAL A 441 6.97 -15.38 1.58
N ALA A 442 7.68 -14.67 2.45
CA ALA A 442 9.13 -14.56 2.41
C ALA A 442 9.76 -14.89 3.76
N LEU A 443 10.80 -15.70 3.74
CA LEU A 443 11.63 -16.05 4.87
C LEU A 443 12.92 -15.25 4.77
N ASN A 444 13.22 -14.48 5.81
CA ASN A 444 14.42 -13.68 5.92
C ASN A 444 15.27 -14.23 7.06
N GLN A 445 16.56 -14.46 6.79
CA GLN A 445 17.52 -14.85 7.79
C GLN A 445 18.83 -14.08 7.58
N THR A 446 19.33 -13.50 8.66
CA THR A 446 20.63 -12.85 8.78
C THR A 446 21.46 -13.61 9.81
N PHE A 447 22.75 -13.75 9.54
CA PHE A 447 23.69 -14.44 10.40
C PHE A 447 25.07 -13.80 10.29
N THR A 448 25.99 -14.19 11.16
CA THR A 448 27.36 -13.67 11.12
C THR A 448 27.99 -14.01 9.77
N GLY A 449 28.34 -12.98 9.02
CA GLY A 449 28.94 -13.12 7.70
C GLY A 449 27.94 -13.27 6.56
N GLY A 450 26.62 -13.14 6.75
CA GLY A 450 25.72 -13.22 5.59
C GLY A 450 24.23 -13.02 5.85
N ASN A 451 23.48 -13.10 4.77
CA ASN A 451 22.02 -13.09 4.78
C ASN A 451 21.46 -13.96 3.65
N ILE A 452 20.29 -14.52 3.88
CA ILE A 452 19.55 -15.33 2.92
C ILE A 452 18.06 -14.98 3.02
N ARG A 453 17.46 -14.74 1.85
CA ARG A 453 16.04 -14.50 1.68
C ARG A 453 15.49 -15.50 0.68
N PHE A 454 14.41 -16.17 1.05
CA PHE A 454 13.62 -16.99 0.15
C PHE A 454 12.19 -16.46 0.11
N SER A 455 11.64 -16.19 -1.06
CA SER A 455 10.22 -15.88 -1.23
C SER A 455 9.53 -16.88 -2.15
N ALA A 456 8.26 -17.13 -1.86
CA ALA A 456 7.34 -17.88 -2.68
C ALA A 456 6.07 -17.05 -2.83
N SER A 457 5.58 -16.91 -4.05
CA SER A 457 4.36 -16.17 -4.36
C SER A 457 3.49 -16.95 -5.32
N ASP A 458 2.19 -16.94 -5.03
CA ASP A 458 1.14 -17.56 -5.83
C ASP A 458 0.13 -16.48 -6.21
N LEU A 459 -0.03 -16.27 -7.50
CA LEU A 459 -1.00 -15.36 -8.11
C LEU A 459 -2.00 -16.19 -8.88
N SER A 460 -3.28 -15.99 -8.61
CA SER A 460 -4.37 -16.58 -9.38
C SER A 460 -5.32 -15.49 -9.84
N ASN A 461 -5.49 -15.38 -11.16
CA ASN A 461 -6.37 -14.43 -11.81
C ASN A 461 -7.49 -15.15 -12.57
N ASN A 462 -8.72 -14.77 -12.24
CA ASN A 462 -9.90 -15.01 -13.06
C ASN A 462 -10.17 -13.76 -13.90
N ALA A 463 -9.99 -13.86 -15.21
CA ALA A 463 -10.16 -12.72 -16.10
C ALA A 463 -11.62 -12.24 -16.16
N VAL A 464 -11.79 -10.98 -16.57
CA VAL A 464 -13.11 -10.40 -16.91
C VAL A 464 -13.79 -11.13 -18.08
N ILE A 465 -13.01 -11.78 -18.94
CA ILE A 465 -13.51 -12.67 -19.99
C ILE A 465 -13.80 -14.04 -19.36
N PRO A 466 -15.02 -14.57 -19.51
CA PRO A 466 -15.36 -15.91 -19.02
C PRO A 466 -14.42 -16.98 -19.59
N ASN A 467 -14.15 -18.03 -18.80
CA ASN A 467 -13.27 -19.15 -19.17
C ASN A 467 -11.81 -18.76 -19.50
N SER A 468 -11.37 -17.56 -19.13
CA SER A 468 -9.99 -17.07 -19.28
C SER A 468 -9.39 -16.71 -17.91
N GLY A 469 -8.06 -16.81 -17.80
CA GLY A 469 -7.34 -16.55 -16.55
C GLY A 469 -5.84 -16.80 -16.65
N LEU A 470 -5.15 -16.52 -15.53
CA LEU A 470 -3.71 -16.66 -15.38
C LEU A 470 -3.37 -17.11 -13.98
N ASP A 471 -2.63 -18.20 -13.86
CA ASP A 471 -2.01 -18.63 -12.61
C ASP A 471 -0.49 -18.49 -12.73
N ARG A 472 0.15 -17.90 -11.72
CA ARG A 472 1.59 -17.71 -11.68
C ARG A 472 2.15 -18.01 -10.30
N GLN A 473 3.15 -18.88 -10.29
CA GLN A 473 3.95 -19.18 -9.11
C GLN A 473 5.35 -18.66 -9.33
N SER A 474 5.90 -17.93 -8.36
CA SER A 474 7.25 -17.41 -8.41
C SER A 474 7.99 -17.72 -7.12
N PHE A 475 9.23 -18.16 -7.28
CA PHE A 475 10.15 -18.48 -6.19
C PHE A 475 11.42 -17.68 -6.40
N ASN A 476 11.87 -16.96 -5.37
CA ASN A 476 13.09 -16.17 -5.43
C ASN A 476 13.98 -16.48 -4.24
N LEU A 477 15.24 -16.80 -4.52
CA LEU A 477 16.29 -16.98 -3.53
C LEU A 477 17.34 -15.90 -3.76
N THR A 478 17.66 -15.15 -2.71
CA THR A 478 18.79 -14.21 -2.67
C THR A 478 19.64 -14.53 -1.45
N GLY A 479 20.93 -14.83 -1.66
CA GLY A 479 21.87 -15.13 -0.60
C GLY A 479 23.19 -14.38 -0.78
N ILE A 480 23.62 -13.65 0.24
CA ILE A 480 24.91 -12.97 0.29
C ILE A 480 25.70 -13.55 1.45
N PHE A 481 26.87 -14.11 1.17
CA PHE A 481 27.72 -14.74 2.16
C PHE A 481 29.17 -14.27 2.04
N ASN A 482 29.73 -13.86 3.16
CA ASN A 482 31.10 -13.39 3.35
C ASN A 482 31.85 -14.41 4.20
N PRO A 483 32.30 -15.55 3.63
CA PRO A 483 33.01 -16.58 4.38
C PRO A 483 34.29 -16.07 5.03
N ILE A 484 34.95 -15.08 4.41
CA ILE A 484 36.14 -14.39 4.91
C ILE A 484 36.07 -12.90 4.53
N ALA A 485 36.82 -12.04 5.23
CA ALA A 485 36.73 -10.58 5.09
C ALA A 485 36.96 -10.01 3.68
N LYS A 486 37.65 -10.75 2.79
CA LYS A 486 37.99 -10.32 1.42
C LYS A 486 37.23 -11.08 0.33
N LEU A 487 36.25 -11.91 0.69
CA LEU A 487 35.46 -12.69 -0.26
C LEU A 487 33.98 -12.52 0.04
N THR A 488 33.22 -12.10 -0.97
CA THR A 488 31.76 -12.04 -0.96
C THR A 488 31.22 -12.95 -2.05
N VAL A 489 30.32 -13.84 -1.66
CA VAL A 489 29.57 -14.74 -2.55
C VAL A 489 28.13 -14.22 -2.61
N ASP A 490 27.69 -13.78 -3.78
CA ASP A 490 26.31 -13.37 -4.05
C ASP A 490 25.67 -14.43 -4.97
N ALA A 491 24.69 -15.14 -4.44
CA ALA A 491 23.97 -16.20 -5.15
C ALA A 491 22.49 -15.83 -5.24
N ARG A 492 21.96 -15.84 -6.47
CA ARG A 492 20.56 -15.51 -6.73
C ARG A 492 19.96 -16.55 -7.66
N ALA A 493 18.77 -17.03 -7.31
CA ALA A 493 18.01 -17.94 -8.15
C ALA A 493 16.55 -17.47 -8.21
N ASN A 494 15.96 -17.57 -9.39
CA ASN A 494 14.57 -17.24 -9.59
C ASN A 494 13.93 -18.31 -10.48
N TYR A 495 12.77 -18.80 -10.06
CA TYR A 495 11.99 -19.78 -10.80
C TYR A 495 10.56 -19.27 -10.90
N ILE A 496 9.98 -19.33 -12.09
CA ILE A 496 8.65 -18.82 -12.37
C ILE A 496 7.93 -19.85 -13.22
N LEU A 497 6.73 -20.23 -12.77
CA LEU A 497 5.82 -21.08 -13.50
C LEU A 497 4.56 -20.26 -13.79
N GLU A 498 4.30 -19.99 -15.05
CA GLU A 498 3.10 -19.26 -15.50
C GLU A 498 2.24 -20.18 -16.37
N GLN A 499 0.93 -20.20 -16.07
CA GLN A 499 -0.06 -20.96 -16.80
C GLN A 499 -1.22 -20.03 -17.16
N ALA A 500 -1.37 -19.77 -18.46
CA ALA A 500 -2.44 -18.94 -18.97
C ALA A 500 -3.50 -19.79 -19.67
N LYS A 501 -4.76 -19.44 -19.50
CA LYS A 501 -5.90 -20.13 -20.11
C LYS A 501 -6.67 -19.17 -21.00
N ASN A 502 -6.92 -19.60 -22.25
CA ASN A 502 -7.73 -18.87 -23.23
C ASN A 502 -7.36 -17.38 -23.31
N ARG A 503 -6.09 -17.10 -23.61
CA ARG A 503 -5.63 -15.72 -23.83
C ARG A 503 -6.37 -15.11 -25.04
N PRO A 504 -6.84 -13.86 -24.95
CA PRO A 504 -7.42 -13.15 -26.09
C PRO A 504 -6.46 -13.06 -27.28
N PHE A 505 -7.00 -13.21 -28.48
CA PHE A 505 -6.27 -12.90 -29.71
C PHE A 505 -6.15 -11.39 -29.88
N LEU A 506 -5.03 -10.95 -30.46
CA LEU A 506 -4.71 -9.53 -30.66
C LEU A 506 -4.95 -9.03 -32.08
N SER A 507 -5.28 -9.94 -32.99
CA SER A 507 -5.49 -9.66 -34.41
C SER A 507 -6.87 -10.18 -34.83
N ASP A 508 -7.40 -9.51 -35.85
CA ASP A 508 -8.60 -9.90 -36.56
C ASP A 508 -8.19 -10.95 -37.61
N GLY A 509 -8.17 -12.22 -37.22
CA GLY A 509 -8.04 -13.32 -38.16
C GLY A 509 -9.44 -13.76 -38.64
N PRO A 510 -9.62 -14.03 -39.95
CA PRO A 510 -10.92 -14.40 -40.54
C PRO A 510 -11.56 -15.67 -39.96
#